data_AF-R6QQ20-F1
#
_entry.id   AF-R6QQ20-F1
#
_cell.length_a   1.000
_cell.length_b   1.000
_cell.length_c   1.000
_cell.angle_alpha   90.00
_cell.angle_beta   90.00
_cell.angle_gamma   90.00
#
_symmetry.space_group_name_H-M   'P 1'
#
loop_
_entity.id
_entity.type
_entity.pdbx_description
1 polymer ?
#
loop_
_entity_poly.entity_id
_entity_poly.type
_entity_poly.pdbx_seq_one_letter_code
_entity_poly.pdbx_strand_id
1 'polypeptide(L)'
;MDGNEKKNRNSKKNIDVIVCVVIIVISMVILLNDYGIFHSTGNENIENTTETISETEETSASSINNDNEDKSNLDHEKKLEIYDYIETEEEKYGDNITDEQTDKIWKKAEEIYKISENDIYEIMSDTDLIKEYYSSSEKEETDDYVGQYDAVLSNSGYGVVVTVTKDAMNEYINALSKNDKSTIQSLYSLGYIAKISEGTKVDVIETGISMSKVRILEGIYKGYIFYSINECIEIK
;
A
#
# COMPACT_ATOMS: atom_id res chain seq x y z
N MET A 1 13.70 -15.69 -52.55
CA MET A 1 14.74 -16.18 -51.62
C MET A 1 14.31 -15.72 -50.24
N ASP A 2 13.60 -16.53 -49.45
CA ASP A 2 13.02 -16.02 -48.18
C ASP A 2 12.76 -17.11 -47.12
N GLY A 3 13.52 -18.20 -47.18
CA GLY A 3 13.34 -19.37 -46.29
C GLY A 3 14.22 -19.37 -45.04
N ASN A 4 15.28 -18.57 -44.99
CA ASN A 4 16.30 -18.64 -43.92
C ASN A 4 16.20 -17.52 -42.86
N GLU A 5 15.43 -16.45 -43.10
CA GLU A 5 15.31 -15.35 -42.12
C GLU A 5 14.32 -15.62 -40.97
N LYS A 6 13.27 -16.42 -41.22
CA LYS A 6 12.24 -16.66 -40.20
C LYS A 6 12.71 -17.55 -39.04
N LYS A 7 13.62 -18.49 -39.30
CA LYS A 7 14.12 -19.40 -38.25
C LYS A 7 15.09 -18.69 -37.29
N ASN A 8 15.78 -17.64 -37.76
CA ASN A 8 16.75 -16.90 -36.97
C ASN A 8 16.09 -15.88 -36.01
N ARG A 9 14.95 -15.25 -36.39
CA ARG A 9 14.22 -14.30 -35.52
C ARG A 9 13.57 -14.94 -34.30
N ASN A 10 13.05 -16.17 -34.42
CA ASN A 10 12.40 -16.85 -33.29
C ASN A 10 13.40 -17.38 -32.27
N SER A 11 14.60 -17.78 -32.71
CA SER A 11 15.68 -18.16 -31.78
C SER A 11 16.15 -16.94 -30.96
N LYS A 12 16.30 -15.77 -31.60
CA LYS A 12 16.69 -14.51 -30.94
C LYS A 12 15.67 -14.04 -29.90
N LYS A 13 14.37 -14.06 -30.23
CA LYS A 13 13.29 -13.70 -29.29
C LYS A 13 13.23 -14.62 -28.07
N ASN A 14 13.47 -15.92 -28.26
CA ASN A 14 13.45 -16.87 -27.15
C ASN A 14 14.68 -16.69 -26.24
N ILE A 15 15.83 -16.29 -26.79
CA ILE A 15 17.03 -15.97 -26.02
C ILE A 15 16.84 -14.66 -25.23
N ASP A 16 16.27 -13.61 -25.84
CA ASP A 16 15.99 -12.33 -25.15
C ASP A 16 14.99 -12.48 -23.99
N VAL A 17 13.97 -13.32 -24.15
CA VAL A 17 12.99 -13.63 -23.09
C VAL A 17 13.64 -14.42 -21.95
N ILE A 18 14.51 -15.38 -22.25
CA ILE A 18 15.22 -16.16 -21.22
C ILE A 18 16.20 -15.28 -20.45
N VAL A 19 16.91 -14.36 -21.12
CA VAL A 19 17.82 -13.41 -20.46
C VAL A 19 17.06 -12.44 -19.55
N CYS A 20 15.92 -11.90 -19.96
CA CYS A 20 15.10 -11.02 -19.11
C CYS A 20 14.55 -11.73 -17.86
N VAL A 21 14.11 -12.98 -17.99
CA VAL A 21 13.62 -13.75 -16.83
C VAL A 21 14.75 -14.06 -15.85
N VAL A 22 15.95 -14.37 -16.33
CA VAL A 22 17.12 -14.62 -15.47
C VAL A 22 17.57 -13.34 -14.75
N ILE A 23 17.53 -12.17 -15.41
CA ILE A 23 17.85 -10.88 -14.77
C ILE A 23 16.84 -10.55 -13.67
N ILE A 24 15.53 -10.74 -13.91
CA ILE A 24 14.48 -10.46 -12.90
C ILE A 24 14.63 -11.36 -11.67
N VAL A 25 14.93 -12.65 -11.86
CA VAL A 25 15.13 -13.57 -10.73
C VAL A 25 16.40 -13.24 -9.95
N ILE A 26 17.49 -12.84 -10.62
CA ILE A 26 18.74 -12.43 -9.93
C ILE A 26 18.54 -11.12 -9.17
N SER A 27 17.81 -10.13 -9.72
CA SER A 27 17.47 -8.89 -9.03
C SER A 27 16.60 -9.12 -7.79
N MET A 28 15.69 -10.08 -7.86
CA MET A 28 14.84 -10.47 -6.74
C MET A 28 15.63 -11.20 -5.63
N VAL A 29 16.64 -11.98 -5.99
CA VAL A 29 17.56 -12.64 -5.03
C VAL A 29 18.52 -11.64 -4.37
N ILE A 30 19.00 -10.62 -5.09
CA ILE A 30 19.85 -9.56 -4.52
C ILE A 30 19.05 -8.68 -3.54
N LEU A 31 17.80 -8.33 -3.88
CA LEU A 31 16.90 -7.59 -2.96
C LEU A 31 16.57 -8.38 -1.68
N LEU A 32 16.50 -9.72 -1.76
CA LEU A 32 16.31 -10.57 -0.58
C LEU A 32 17.58 -10.70 0.28
N ASN A 33 18.77 -10.49 -0.31
CA ASN A 33 20.05 -10.59 0.40
C ASN A 33 20.41 -9.28 1.12
N ASP A 34 20.09 -8.11 0.54
CA ASP A 34 20.28 -6.80 1.19
C ASP A 34 19.32 -6.58 2.38
N TYR A 35 18.21 -7.33 2.46
CA TYR A 35 17.29 -7.37 3.60
C TYR A 35 17.69 -8.39 4.70
N GLY A 36 18.86 -9.02 4.59
CA GLY A 36 19.43 -9.82 5.67
C GLY A 36 18.77 -11.18 5.91
N ILE A 37 18.24 -11.83 4.86
CA ILE A 37 17.77 -13.22 4.93
C ILE A 37 18.79 -14.12 4.23
N PHE A 38 19.89 -14.43 4.91
CA PHE A 38 20.57 -15.74 4.99
C PHE A 38 22.01 -15.57 5.48
N HIS A 39 22.25 -15.92 6.76
CA HIS A 39 23.58 -16.33 7.21
C HIS A 39 23.57 -17.83 7.52
N SER A 40 24.47 -18.53 6.82
CA SER A 40 25.06 -19.85 7.08
C SER A 40 24.14 -21.06 6.88
N THR A 41 24.46 -21.98 5.96
CA THR A 41 25.62 -22.89 6.10
C THR A 41 26.33 -23.23 4.79
N GLY A 42 27.65 -23.06 4.78
CA GLY A 42 28.62 -24.11 4.41
C GLY A 42 28.87 -24.45 2.92
N ASN A 43 30.04 -23.97 2.47
CA ASN A 43 31.09 -24.71 1.74
C ASN A 43 31.16 -24.74 0.19
N GLU A 44 32.23 -24.07 -0.28
CA GLU A 44 33.23 -24.47 -1.29
C GLU A 44 32.97 -24.46 -2.81
N ASN A 45 33.96 -23.83 -3.49
CA ASN A 45 34.47 -24.01 -4.86
C ASN A 45 33.94 -23.14 -6.01
N ILE A 46 34.56 -21.96 -6.14
CA ILE A 46 35.43 -21.51 -7.26
C ILE A 46 35.20 -22.20 -8.62
N GLU A 47 34.85 -21.43 -9.66
CA GLU A 47 35.71 -21.22 -10.84
C GLU A 47 35.18 -20.11 -11.77
N ASN A 48 36.05 -19.14 -12.05
CA ASN A 48 35.92 -18.05 -13.01
C ASN A 48 35.94 -18.56 -14.45
N THR A 49 35.20 -17.94 -15.37
CA THR A 49 35.70 -17.74 -16.74
C THR A 49 35.08 -16.49 -17.39
N THR A 50 35.95 -15.53 -17.66
CA THR A 50 35.81 -14.34 -18.52
C THR A 50 35.90 -14.70 -20.01
N GLU A 51 35.15 -14.03 -20.89
CA GLU A 51 35.56 -13.78 -22.30
C GLU A 51 34.72 -12.68 -23.00
N THR A 52 35.19 -11.42 -22.91
CA THR A 52 35.83 -10.63 -23.99
C THR A 52 35.19 -10.45 -25.41
N ILE A 53 34.72 -9.20 -25.67
CA ILE A 53 34.95 -8.27 -26.83
C ILE A 53 34.27 -8.47 -28.22
N SER A 54 33.56 -7.41 -28.69
CA SER A 54 33.85 -6.51 -29.87
C SER A 54 32.56 -5.77 -30.33
N GLU A 55 32.46 -4.44 -30.18
CA GLU A 55 32.68 -3.37 -31.20
C GLU A 55 32.03 -3.66 -32.57
N THR A 56 31.17 -2.81 -33.14
CA THR A 56 31.56 -1.53 -33.79
C THR A 56 30.33 -0.64 -34.09
N GLU A 57 30.61 0.67 -34.19
CA GLU A 57 29.75 1.85 -34.35
C GLU A 57 29.04 1.99 -35.72
N GLU A 58 27.99 2.83 -35.79
CA GLU A 58 28.03 4.06 -36.61
C GLU A 58 26.85 5.01 -36.32
N THR A 59 27.18 6.30 -36.37
CA THR A 59 26.38 7.48 -36.01
C THR A 59 25.64 8.06 -37.23
N SER A 60 24.52 8.76 -37.03
CA SER A 60 24.32 10.15 -37.53
C SER A 60 22.87 10.69 -37.37
N ALA A 61 22.78 11.70 -36.51
CA ALA A 61 21.98 12.94 -36.51
C ALA A 61 20.75 13.14 -37.44
N SER A 62 19.64 13.63 -36.85
CA SER A 62 19.03 14.94 -37.16
C SER A 62 17.83 15.20 -36.22
N SER A 63 17.94 16.16 -35.31
CA SER A 63 17.21 17.45 -35.27
C SER A 63 16.03 17.51 -34.28
N ILE A 64 16.33 18.09 -33.12
CA ILE A 64 15.60 19.13 -32.37
C ILE A 64 14.12 19.31 -32.75
N ASN A 65 13.23 19.07 -31.77
CA ASN A 65 12.36 20.13 -31.25
C ASN A 65 12.08 19.83 -29.76
N ASN A 66 12.47 20.79 -28.92
CA ASN A 66 11.84 21.03 -27.63
C ASN A 66 10.34 21.11 -27.85
N ASP A 67 9.56 20.42 -27.04
CA ASP A 67 8.32 20.97 -26.51
C ASP A 67 8.02 20.27 -25.19
N ASN A 68 8.22 21.05 -24.13
CA ASN A 68 7.63 21.02 -22.80
C ASN A 68 7.64 19.69 -22.02
N GLU A 69 8.46 19.69 -20.96
CA GLU A 69 7.99 19.28 -19.64
C GLU A 69 6.65 19.99 -19.36
N ASP A 70 5.54 19.42 -19.80
CA ASP A 70 4.26 19.65 -19.15
C ASP A 70 4.33 18.91 -17.81
N LYS A 71 5.07 19.50 -16.86
CA LYS A 71 4.73 19.33 -15.45
C LYS A 71 3.24 19.61 -15.38
N SER A 72 2.45 18.58 -15.08
CA SER A 72 1.01 18.71 -14.95
C SER A 72 0.75 19.87 -14.00
N ASN A 73 0.38 21.03 -14.57
CA ASN A 73 0.14 22.25 -13.83
C ASN A 73 -1.30 22.18 -13.29
N LEU A 74 -1.64 21.00 -12.77
CA LEU A 74 -2.90 20.75 -12.13
C LEU A 74 -2.81 21.47 -10.79
N ASP A 75 -3.67 22.47 -10.65
CA ASP A 75 -3.79 23.21 -9.41
C ASP A 75 -4.10 22.25 -8.25
N HIS A 76 -3.56 22.57 -7.08
CA HIS A 76 -3.61 21.71 -5.90
C HIS A 76 -5.05 21.34 -5.51
N GLU A 77 -5.97 22.30 -5.58
CA GLU A 77 -7.39 22.08 -5.29
C GLU A 77 -8.02 21.07 -6.25
N LYS A 78 -7.60 21.11 -7.51
CA LYS A 78 -8.08 20.19 -8.55
C LYS A 78 -7.53 18.78 -8.37
N LYS A 79 -6.29 18.64 -7.90
CA LYS A 79 -5.71 17.32 -7.57
C LYS A 79 -6.46 16.68 -6.40
N LEU A 80 -6.82 17.46 -5.38
CA LEU A 80 -7.66 17.00 -4.27
C LEU A 80 -9.04 16.57 -4.74
N GLU A 81 -9.70 17.33 -5.62
CA GLU A 81 -11.00 16.97 -6.20
C GLU A 81 -10.96 15.64 -6.98
N ILE A 82 -9.88 15.40 -7.73
CA ILE A 82 -9.69 14.14 -8.46
C ILE A 82 -9.43 12.98 -7.50
N TYR A 83 -8.60 13.20 -6.47
CA TYR A 83 -8.31 12.19 -5.45
C TYR A 83 -9.58 11.79 -4.69
N ASP A 84 -10.38 12.76 -4.24
CA ASP A 84 -11.69 12.58 -3.59
C ASP A 84 -12.65 11.74 -4.44
N TYR A 85 -12.75 12.05 -5.73
CA TYR A 85 -13.57 11.30 -6.66
C TYR A 85 -13.13 9.83 -6.77
N ILE A 86 -11.83 9.57 -6.92
CA ILE A 86 -11.31 8.21 -7.09
C ILE A 86 -11.54 7.41 -5.81
N GLU A 87 -11.14 7.93 -4.64
CA GLU A 87 -11.38 7.29 -3.34
C GLU A 87 -12.88 7.00 -3.11
N THR A 88 -13.75 7.96 -3.35
CA THR A 88 -15.21 7.79 -3.18
C THR A 88 -15.79 6.72 -4.10
N GLU A 89 -15.31 6.62 -5.34
CA GLU A 89 -15.77 5.57 -6.27
C GLU A 89 -15.20 4.20 -5.92
N GLU A 90 -13.95 4.12 -5.43
CA GLU A 90 -13.31 2.88 -5.00
C GLU A 90 -13.95 2.34 -3.70
N GLU A 91 -14.31 3.21 -2.76
CA GLU A 91 -14.95 2.85 -1.48
C GLU A 91 -16.27 2.10 -1.68
N LYS A 92 -17.01 2.38 -2.77
CA LYS A 92 -18.27 1.67 -3.11
C LYS A 92 -18.07 0.16 -3.27
N TYR A 93 -16.87 -0.27 -3.58
CA TYR A 93 -16.49 -1.68 -3.75
C TYR A 93 -15.83 -2.27 -2.49
N GLY A 94 -15.34 -1.41 -1.58
CA GLY A 94 -14.60 -1.79 -0.37
C GLY A 94 -13.45 -2.76 -0.69
N ASP A 95 -13.25 -3.75 0.18
CA ASP A 95 -12.17 -4.74 0.04
C ASP A 95 -12.31 -5.68 -1.18
N ASN A 96 -13.43 -5.61 -1.92
CA ASN A 96 -13.68 -6.48 -3.07
C ASN A 96 -13.37 -5.79 -4.42
N ILE A 97 -12.72 -4.62 -4.39
CA ILE A 97 -12.32 -3.94 -5.62
C ILE A 97 -11.34 -4.80 -6.42
N THR A 98 -11.56 -4.91 -7.72
CA THR A 98 -10.68 -5.61 -8.66
C THR A 98 -9.94 -4.61 -9.55
N ASP A 99 -8.81 -5.02 -10.11
CA ASP A 99 -8.05 -4.22 -11.09
C ASP A 99 -8.95 -3.72 -12.24
N GLU A 100 -9.91 -4.55 -12.70
CA GLU A 100 -10.87 -4.15 -13.75
C GLU A 100 -11.82 -3.03 -13.30
N GLN A 101 -12.14 -2.97 -12.01
CA GLN A 101 -12.97 -1.91 -11.42
C GLN A 101 -12.15 -0.64 -11.22
N THR A 102 -10.93 -0.73 -10.70
CA THR A 102 -9.98 0.38 -10.61
C THR A 102 -9.72 1.01 -11.98
N ASP A 103 -9.43 0.21 -13.00
CA ASP A 103 -9.24 0.68 -14.39
C ASP A 103 -10.46 1.45 -14.93
N LYS A 104 -11.68 1.00 -14.58
CA LYS A 104 -12.92 1.68 -14.99
C LYS A 104 -13.12 3.00 -14.26
N ILE A 105 -12.74 3.08 -12.99
CA ILE A 105 -12.80 4.32 -12.19
C ILE A 105 -11.80 5.32 -12.74
N TRP A 106 -10.56 4.89 -12.97
CA TRP A 106 -9.49 5.74 -13.51
C TRP A 106 -9.83 6.25 -14.91
N LYS A 107 -10.32 5.40 -15.81
CA LYS A 107 -10.80 5.84 -17.13
C LYS A 107 -11.93 6.88 -17.07
N LYS A 108 -12.86 6.73 -16.11
CA LYS A 108 -13.88 7.75 -15.89
C LYS A 108 -13.28 9.06 -15.39
N ALA A 109 -12.30 9.00 -14.48
CA ALA A 109 -11.59 10.18 -14.00
C ALA A 109 -10.83 10.89 -15.15
N GLU A 110 -10.14 10.16 -16.02
CA GLU A 110 -9.52 10.71 -17.23
C GLU A 110 -10.55 11.45 -18.10
N GLU A 111 -11.72 10.84 -18.33
CA GLU A 111 -12.78 11.42 -19.14
C GLU A 111 -13.42 12.67 -18.50
N ILE A 112 -13.67 12.66 -17.19
CA ILE A 112 -14.31 13.75 -16.45
C ILE A 112 -13.36 14.95 -16.33
N TYR A 113 -12.13 14.71 -15.87
CA TYR A 113 -11.19 15.76 -15.51
C TYR A 113 -10.25 16.17 -16.65
N LYS A 114 -10.29 15.44 -17.78
CA LYS A 114 -9.43 15.66 -18.96
C LYS A 114 -7.95 15.57 -18.61
N ILE A 115 -7.61 14.53 -17.85
CA ILE A 115 -6.26 14.20 -17.39
C ILE A 115 -5.83 12.85 -17.98
N SER A 116 -4.53 12.58 -17.94
CA SER A 116 -3.98 11.27 -18.33
C SER A 116 -3.93 10.31 -17.14
N GLU A 117 -3.88 9.01 -17.44
CA GLU A 117 -3.59 7.97 -16.45
C GLU A 117 -2.30 8.25 -15.66
N ASN A 118 -1.28 8.85 -16.29
CA ASN A 118 -0.05 9.23 -15.60
C ASN A 118 -0.28 10.36 -14.58
N ASP A 119 -1.15 11.33 -14.89
CA ASP A 119 -1.54 12.36 -13.92
C ASP A 119 -2.31 11.76 -12.73
N ILE A 120 -3.18 10.78 -13.00
CA ILE A 120 -3.87 10.04 -11.94
C ILE A 120 -2.86 9.29 -11.06
N TYR A 121 -1.90 8.60 -11.68
CA TYR A 121 -0.85 7.90 -10.95
C TYR A 121 -0.04 8.86 -10.07
N GLU A 122 0.33 10.04 -10.59
CA GLU A 122 1.00 11.08 -9.83
C GLU A 122 0.15 11.57 -8.65
N ILE A 123 -1.15 11.83 -8.86
CA ILE A 123 -2.08 12.26 -7.80
C ILE A 123 -2.25 11.19 -6.73
N MET A 124 -2.50 9.93 -7.12
CA MET A 124 -2.71 8.79 -6.21
C MET A 124 -1.43 8.37 -5.48
N SER A 125 -0.25 8.83 -5.94
CA SER A 125 1.06 8.57 -5.32
C SER A 125 1.62 9.78 -4.58
N ASP A 126 0.94 10.93 -4.62
CA ASP A 126 1.40 12.18 -3.98
C ASP A 126 1.16 12.11 -2.47
N THR A 127 2.22 11.75 -1.73
CA THR A 127 2.14 11.57 -0.28
C THR A 127 1.74 12.82 0.49
N ASP A 128 2.08 14.01 -0.01
CA ASP A 128 1.72 15.26 0.65
C ASP A 128 0.24 15.57 0.44
N LEU A 129 -0.27 15.33 -0.78
CA LEU A 129 -1.69 15.45 -1.11
C LEU A 129 -2.55 14.43 -0.37
N ILE A 130 -2.11 13.17 -0.29
CA ILE A 130 -2.79 12.10 0.47
C ILE A 130 -2.85 12.51 1.95
N LYS A 131 -1.72 12.94 2.51
CA LYS A 131 -1.68 13.38 3.91
C LYS A 131 -2.60 14.56 4.14
N GLU A 132 -2.62 15.54 3.23
CA GLU A 132 -3.52 16.69 3.31
C GLU A 132 -4.98 16.27 3.17
N TYR A 133 -5.31 15.40 2.21
CA TYR A 133 -6.64 14.85 2.03
C TYR A 133 -7.13 14.23 3.34
N TYR A 134 -6.35 13.34 3.96
CA TYR A 134 -6.71 12.74 5.25
C TYR A 134 -6.63 13.70 6.44
N SER A 135 -5.80 14.74 6.40
CA SER A 135 -5.73 15.78 7.45
C SER A 135 -6.83 16.85 7.31
N SER A 136 -7.41 16.96 6.11
CA SER A 136 -8.52 17.85 5.76
C SER A 136 -9.86 17.12 5.86
N SER A 137 -9.88 15.80 5.66
CA SER A 137 -10.95 14.91 6.09
C SER A 137 -10.86 14.54 7.57
N GLU A 138 -9.77 14.90 8.29
CA GLU A 138 -9.82 15.16 9.74
C GLU A 138 -10.62 16.45 10.07
N LYS A 139 -11.08 17.20 9.06
CA LYS A 139 -12.22 18.13 9.15
C LYS A 139 -13.46 17.63 8.41
N GLU A 140 -13.53 16.36 8.02
CA GLU A 140 -14.83 15.72 8.03
C GLU A 140 -15.25 15.72 9.48
N GLU A 141 -16.43 16.27 9.67
CA GLU A 141 -17.28 16.12 10.82
C GLU A 141 -16.66 15.12 11.81
N THR A 142 -15.91 15.64 12.79
CA THR A 142 -16.12 15.15 14.14
C THR A 142 -17.62 15.10 14.20
N ASP A 143 -18.20 13.91 14.04
CA ASP A 143 -19.59 13.66 14.31
C ASP A 143 -19.61 13.91 15.80
N ASP A 144 -19.71 15.21 16.12
CA ASP A 144 -18.97 15.81 17.22
C ASP A 144 -19.73 15.29 18.38
N TYR A 145 -19.26 14.16 18.91
CA TYR A 145 -20.09 13.38 19.78
C TYR A 145 -20.20 14.25 21.03
N VAL A 146 -21.28 15.04 21.09
CA VAL A 146 -21.59 15.98 22.17
C VAL A 146 -22.10 15.20 23.40
N GLY A 147 -22.15 13.87 23.30
CA GLY A 147 -22.43 12.98 24.40
C GLY A 147 -21.22 12.80 25.33
N GLN A 148 -21.50 12.29 26.52
CA GLN A 148 -20.45 11.87 27.44
C GLN A 148 -19.85 10.56 26.93
N TYR A 149 -18.54 10.46 26.99
CA TYR A 149 -17.79 9.24 26.67
C TYR A 149 -16.88 8.90 27.84
N ASP A 150 -16.54 7.62 27.98
CA ASP A 150 -15.77 7.13 29.12
C ASP A 150 -14.25 7.32 28.92
N ALA A 151 -13.78 7.13 27.68
CA ALA A 151 -12.36 7.15 27.36
C ALA A 151 -12.07 7.53 25.90
N VAL A 152 -10.79 7.74 25.59
CA VAL A 152 -10.27 7.79 24.21
C VAL A 152 -9.26 6.66 23.97
N LEU A 153 -9.15 6.20 22.73
CA LEU A 153 -8.07 5.32 22.30
C LEU A 153 -6.77 6.14 22.18
N SER A 154 -5.69 5.67 22.82
CA SER A 154 -4.42 6.41 22.92
C SER A 154 -3.25 5.45 22.72
N ASN A 155 -2.28 5.80 21.87
CA ASN A 155 -1.08 4.97 21.65
C ASN A 155 0.08 5.82 21.09
N SER A 156 0.40 6.90 21.80
CA SER A 156 1.60 7.72 21.57
C SER A 156 1.78 8.20 20.13
N GLY A 157 0.72 8.64 19.45
CA GLY A 157 0.78 9.08 18.06
C GLY A 157 0.40 8.02 17.03
N TYR A 158 0.22 6.76 17.44
CA TYR A 158 -0.05 5.64 16.54
C TYR A 158 -1.49 5.13 16.67
N GLY A 159 -2.04 4.60 15.58
CA GLY A 159 -3.34 3.92 15.64
C GLY A 159 -3.34 2.74 16.62
N VAL A 160 -4.48 2.53 17.25
CA VAL A 160 -4.73 1.47 18.23
C VAL A 160 -5.29 0.24 17.52
N VAL A 161 -4.67 -0.92 17.74
CA VAL A 161 -5.22 -2.19 17.26
C VAL A 161 -6.30 -2.68 18.21
N VAL A 162 -7.49 -2.91 17.67
CA VAL A 162 -8.65 -3.47 18.37
C VAL A 162 -9.03 -4.80 17.74
N THR A 163 -9.70 -5.68 18.50
CA THR A 163 -10.07 -7.01 18.01
C THR A 163 -11.55 -7.33 18.23
N VAL A 164 -12.13 -8.16 17.36
CA VAL A 164 -13.55 -8.55 17.48
C VAL A 164 -13.80 -9.53 18.63
N THR A 165 -12.77 -10.29 19.05
CA THR A 165 -12.82 -11.24 20.16
C THR A 165 -11.58 -11.18 21.05
N LYS A 166 -11.70 -11.65 22.29
CA LYS A 166 -10.56 -11.82 23.22
C LYS A 166 -9.51 -12.80 22.66
N ASP A 167 -9.96 -13.84 21.96
CA ASP A 167 -9.06 -14.84 21.35
C ASP A 167 -8.22 -14.22 20.22
N ALA A 168 -8.83 -13.39 19.36
CA ALA A 168 -8.09 -12.65 18.35
C ALA A 168 -7.06 -11.68 18.96
N MET A 169 -7.37 -11.08 20.12
CA MET A 169 -6.40 -10.25 20.86
C MET A 169 -5.21 -11.09 21.35
N ASN A 170 -5.47 -12.26 21.93
CA ASN A 170 -4.42 -13.15 22.41
C ASN A 170 -3.54 -13.65 21.25
N GLU A 171 -4.15 -13.99 20.12
CA GLU A 171 -3.43 -14.41 18.91
C GLU A 171 -2.57 -13.27 18.36
N TYR A 172 -3.11 -12.05 18.29
CA TYR A 172 -2.38 -10.86 17.90
C TYR A 172 -1.18 -10.57 18.80
N ILE A 173 -1.36 -10.60 20.13
CA ILE A 173 -0.27 -10.40 21.10
C ILE A 173 0.81 -11.48 20.97
N ASN A 174 0.39 -12.75 20.78
CA ASN A 174 1.32 -13.86 20.58
C ASN A 174 2.12 -13.69 19.28
N ALA A 175 1.46 -13.27 18.20
CA ALA A 175 2.11 -13.00 16.92
C ALA A 175 3.09 -11.82 17.02
N LEU A 176 2.70 -10.73 17.69
CA LEU A 176 3.59 -9.61 18.00
C LEU A 176 4.83 -10.06 18.78
N SER A 177 4.67 -10.87 19.83
CA SER A 177 5.78 -11.34 20.67
C SER A 177 6.81 -12.18 19.91
N LYS A 178 6.37 -12.83 18.82
CA LYS A 178 7.19 -13.67 17.94
C LYS A 178 7.64 -12.95 16.67
N ASN A 179 7.24 -11.68 16.48
CA ASN A 179 7.42 -10.93 15.24
C ASN A 179 6.82 -11.68 14.02
N ASP A 180 5.72 -12.40 14.22
CA ASP A 180 5.02 -13.17 13.18
C ASP A 180 4.09 -12.25 12.37
N LYS A 181 4.70 -11.57 11.40
CA LYS A 181 4.00 -10.64 10.50
C LYS A 181 2.92 -11.34 9.66
N SER A 182 3.10 -12.62 9.34
CA SER A 182 2.16 -13.40 8.51
C SER A 182 0.83 -13.59 9.23
N THR A 183 0.88 -13.95 10.51
CA THR A 183 -0.32 -14.10 11.34
C THR A 183 -1.00 -12.76 11.57
N ILE A 184 -0.26 -11.69 11.86
CA ILE A 184 -0.84 -10.35 12.02
C ILE A 184 -1.57 -9.91 10.75
N GLN A 185 -0.95 -10.07 9.59
CA GLN A 185 -1.57 -9.74 8.31
C GLN A 185 -2.82 -10.58 8.05
N SER A 186 -2.78 -11.89 8.36
CA SER A 186 -3.93 -12.78 8.19
C SER A 186 -5.09 -12.36 9.09
N LEU A 187 -4.82 -12.01 10.36
CA LEU A 187 -5.83 -11.52 11.29
C LEU A 187 -6.48 -10.22 10.79
N TYR A 188 -5.69 -9.34 10.19
CA TYR A 188 -6.18 -8.08 9.61
C TYR A 188 -7.06 -8.35 8.38
N SER A 189 -6.55 -9.10 7.39
CA SER A 189 -7.27 -9.40 6.15
C SER A 189 -8.54 -10.23 6.36
N LEU A 190 -8.64 -10.98 7.46
CA LEU A 190 -9.86 -11.72 7.83
C LEU A 190 -10.82 -10.89 8.71
N GLY A 191 -10.49 -9.63 9.00
CA GLY A 191 -11.34 -8.73 9.81
C GLY A 191 -11.39 -9.07 11.29
N TYR A 192 -10.44 -9.86 11.80
CA TYR A 192 -10.37 -10.18 13.24
C TYR A 192 -9.75 -9.05 14.07
N ILE A 193 -8.92 -8.23 13.43
CA ILE A 193 -8.33 -7.03 14.01
C ILE A 193 -8.54 -5.83 13.09
N ALA A 194 -8.66 -4.65 13.67
CA ALA A 194 -8.72 -3.37 12.95
C ALA A 194 -7.77 -2.38 13.61
N LYS A 195 -7.26 -1.42 12.84
CA LYS A 195 -6.47 -0.31 13.34
C LYS A 195 -7.35 0.93 13.35
N ILE A 196 -7.58 1.49 14.53
CA ILE A 196 -8.40 2.68 14.75
C ILE A 196 -7.48 3.85 15.05
N SER A 197 -7.81 5.04 14.56
CA SER A 197 -7.04 6.26 14.82
C SER A 197 -6.93 6.54 16.31
N GLU A 198 -5.80 7.14 16.70
CA GLU A 198 -5.66 7.70 18.05
C GLU A 198 -6.67 8.84 18.24
N GLY A 199 -7.10 9.04 19.49
CA GLY A 199 -8.06 10.08 19.87
C GLY A 199 -9.52 9.64 19.73
N THR A 200 -9.78 8.49 19.08
CA THR A 200 -11.15 8.00 18.89
C THR A 200 -11.86 7.79 20.23
N LYS A 201 -13.01 8.44 20.41
CA LYS A 201 -13.88 8.36 21.59
C LYS A 201 -14.56 7.00 21.68
N VAL A 202 -14.62 6.47 22.90
CA VAL A 202 -15.22 5.16 23.18
C VAL A 202 -16.04 5.15 24.48
N ASP A 203 -17.05 4.27 24.52
CA ASP A 203 -17.66 3.82 25.77
C ASP A 203 -16.94 2.57 26.26
N VAL A 204 -16.66 2.48 27.57
CA VAL A 204 -16.12 1.26 28.18
C VAL A 204 -17.28 0.39 28.66
N ILE A 205 -17.58 -0.68 27.91
CA ILE A 205 -18.70 -1.59 28.20
C ILE A 205 -18.35 -2.57 29.33
N GLU A 206 -17.14 -3.11 29.30
CA GLU A 206 -16.66 -4.10 30.28
C GLU A 206 -15.16 -3.90 30.50
N THR A 207 -14.77 -3.67 31.75
CA THR A 207 -13.34 -3.60 32.13
C THR A 207 -12.84 -4.97 32.52
N GLY A 208 -11.81 -5.46 31.83
CA GLY A 208 -11.06 -6.64 32.22
C GLY A 208 -9.68 -6.30 32.80
N ILE A 209 -8.90 -7.32 33.18
CA ILE A 209 -7.58 -7.13 33.81
C ILE A 209 -6.57 -6.52 32.82
N SER A 210 -6.47 -7.06 31.61
CA SER A 210 -5.50 -6.63 30.58
C SER A 210 -6.16 -6.01 29.35
N MET A 211 -7.47 -6.21 29.18
CA MET A 211 -8.22 -5.74 28.03
C MET A 211 -9.63 -5.37 28.46
N SER A 212 -10.18 -4.36 27.80
CA SER A 212 -11.55 -3.89 28.00
C SER A 212 -12.33 -3.99 26.72
N LYS A 213 -13.64 -4.23 26.86
CA LYS A 213 -14.60 -4.20 25.77
C LYS A 213 -15.08 -2.76 25.61
N VAL A 214 -14.91 -2.21 24.42
CA VAL A 214 -15.21 -0.81 24.12
C VAL A 214 -16.16 -0.69 22.95
N ARG A 215 -17.06 0.30 22.99
CA ARG A 215 -17.87 0.70 21.84
C ARG A 215 -17.24 1.93 21.20
N ILE A 216 -17.06 1.89 19.88
CA ILE A 216 -16.54 3.04 19.14
C ILE A 216 -17.67 4.05 18.92
N LEU A 217 -17.41 5.34 19.13
CA LEU A 217 -18.43 6.39 19.07
C LEU A 217 -18.36 7.27 17.82
N GLU A 218 -17.28 7.16 17.03
CA GLU A 218 -17.00 8.00 15.87
C GLU A 218 -16.23 7.23 14.77
N GLY A 219 -16.22 7.77 13.55
CA GLY A 219 -15.58 7.17 12.38
C GLY A 219 -16.30 5.95 11.79
N ILE A 220 -15.65 5.26 10.85
CA ILE A 220 -16.22 4.13 10.08
C ILE A 220 -16.66 2.94 10.94
N TYR A 221 -16.11 2.83 12.15
CA TYR A 221 -16.43 1.78 13.11
C TYR A 221 -17.43 2.22 14.18
N LYS A 222 -18.07 3.40 14.05
CA LYS A 222 -19.06 3.89 15.00
C LYS A 222 -20.16 2.85 15.28
N GLY A 223 -20.43 2.62 16.55
CA GLY A 223 -21.43 1.66 17.03
C GLY A 223 -20.92 0.21 17.15
N TYR A 224 -19.79 -0.13 16.53
CA TYR A 224 -19.18 -1.44 16.69
C TYR A 224 -18.51 -1.61 18.05
N ILE A 225 -18.39 -2.86 18.48
CA ILE A 225 -17.84 -3.24 19.77
C ILE A 225 -16.60 -4.09 19.54
N PHE A 226 -15.50 -3.69 20.15
CA PHE A 226 -14.22 -4.38 20.07
C PHE A 226 -13.63 -4.60 21.47
N TYR A 227 -12.54 -5.36 21.50
CA TYR A 227 -11.63 -5.45 22.64
C TYR A 227 -10.39 -4.62 22.33
N SER A 228 -9.96 -3.82 23.32
CA SER A 228 -8.71 -3.06 23.27
C SER A 228 -7.89 -3.38 24.52
N ILE A 229 -6.57 -3.31 24.39
CA ILE A 229 -5.63 -3.44 25.50
C ILE A 229 -5.82 -2.22 26.42
N ASN A 230 -5.84 -2.45 27.74
CA ASN A 230 -6.14 -1.39 28.70
C ASN A 230 -5.16 -0.21 28.62
N GLU A 231 -3.90 -0.49 28.33
CA GLU A 231 -2.83 0.50 28.14
C GLU A 231 -3.10 1.44 26.96
N CYS A 232 -3.98 1.05 26.02
CA CYS A 232 -4.38 1.86 24.88
C CYS A 232 -5.70 2.62 25.13
N ILE A 233 -6.20 2.66 26.36
CA ILE A 233 -7.45 3.31 26.75
C ILE A 233 -7.13 4.38 27.79
N GLU A 234 -7.32 5.64 27.43
CA GLU A 234 -7.13 6.78 28.31
C GLU A 234 -8.49 7.24 28.85
N ILE A 235 -8.75 6.91 30.13
CA ILE A 235 -9.99 7.27 30.83
C ILE A 235 -10.03 8.77 31.11
N LYS A 236 -11.20 9.38 30.93
CA LYS A 236 -11.44 10.80 31.27
C LYS A 236 -11.85 11.04 32.72
#